data_AF-A0A0Q6VG13-F1
#
_entry.id   AF-A0A0Q6VG13-F1
#
_cell.length_a   1.000
_cell.length_b   1.000
_cell.length_c   1.000
_cell.angle_alpha   90.00
_cell.angle_beta   90.00
_cell.angle_gamma   90.00
#
_symmetry.space_group_name_H-M   'P 1'
#
loop_
_entity.id
_entity.type
_entity.pdbx_description
1 polymer ?
#
loop_
_entity_poly.entity_id
_entity_poly.type
_entity_poly.pdbx_seq_one_letter_code
_entity_poly.pdbx_strand_id
1 'polypeptide(L)'
;MVKTYVLNASIGTQRVYWYRWSKPLPILNTNMLTDDSQVAPPGKAFGEIQPWLIGTRAKGCTVKRDDLYTCLFTTKRVERRVVWTVSGKNRRVLAPAGTTTVSSPDGTVRPIGSAKRVKVGLVPVMIESPRTAD
;
A
#
# COMPACT_ATOMS: atom_id res chain seq x y z
N MET A 1 -3.62 5.52 -7.92
CA MET A 1 -4.30 4.23 -7.76
C MET A 1 -4.10 3.62 -6.36
N VAL A 2 -2.92 3.10 -5.97
CA VAL A 2 -2.74 2.37 -4.69
C VAL A 2 -3.29 3.13 -3.48
N LYS A 3 -2.91 4.42 -3.33
CA LYS A 3 -3.40 5.29 -2.26
C LYS A 3 -4.93 5.38 -2.23
N THR A 4 -5.58 5.49 -3.38
CA THR A 4 -7.05 5.55 -3.50
C THR A 4 -7.72 4.33 -2.88
N TYR A 5 -7.25 3.13 -3.23
CA TYR A 5 -7.81 1.88 -2.69
C TYR A 5 -7.55 1.72 -1.20
N VAL A 6 -6.32 2.01 -0.77
CA VAL A 6 -5.93 1.95 0.64
C VAL A 6 -6.77 2.91 1.49
N LEU A 7 -6.94 4.15 1.04
CA LEU A 7 -7.73 5.16 1.76
C LEU A 7 -9.20 4.78 1.84
N ASN A 8 -9.83 4.34 0.74
CA ASN A 8 -11.22 3.89 0.76
C ASN A 8 -11.41 2.64 1.63
N ALA A 9 -10.53 1.66 1.53
CA ALA A 9 -10.56 0.49 2.41
C ALA A 9 -10.42 0.88 3.89
N SER A 10 -9.59 1.89 4.19
CA SER A 10 -9.36 2.33 5.57
C SER A 10 -10.59 2.93 6.25
N ILE A 11 -11.53 3.48 5.48
CA ILE A 11 -12.79 4.05 5.96
C ILE A 11 -13.98 3.09 5.81
N GLY A 12 -13.73 1.84 5.43
CA GLY A 12 -14.75 0.79 5.35
C GLY A 12 -15.57 0.77 4.06
N THR A 13 -15.14 1.47 3.01
CA THR A 13 -15.79 1.37 1.69
C THR A 13 -15.71 -0.06 1.18
N GLN A 14 -16.87 -0.67 0.92
CA GLN A 14 -16.94 -2.10 0.58
C GLN A 14 -16.44 -2.43 -0.82
N ARG A 15 -16.64 -1.53 -1.79
CA ARG A 15 -16.23 -1.71 -3.20
C ARG A 15 -15.81 -0.38 -3.80
N VAL A 16 -14.71 -0.40 -4.55
CA VAL A 16 -14.22 0.73 -5.32
C VAL A 16 -13.82 0.23 -6.69
N TYR A 17 -14.33 0.87 -7.73
CA TYR A 17 -13.99 0.55 -9.11
C TYR A 17 -13.02 1.60 -9.64
N TRP A 18 -11.96 1.13 -10.28
CA TRP A 18 -11.12 2.03 -11.04
C TRP A 18 -11.86 2.39 -12.32
N TYR A 19 -11.74 3.65 -12.73
CA TYR A 19 -12.52 4.23 -13.83
C TYR A 19 -12.56 3.37 -15.09
N ARG A 20 -11.44 2.70 -15.45
CA ARG A 20 -11.36 1.90 -16.67
C ARG A 20 -10.29 0.80 -16.63
N TRP A 21 -10.62 -0.32 -17.27
CA TRP A 21 -9.71 -1.43 -17.60
C TRP A 21 -9.84 -1.77 -19.09
N SER A 22 -9.30 -0.91 -19.95
CA SER A 22 -9.31 -1.12 -21.41
C SER A 22 -8.13 -0.37 -22.05
N LYS A 23 -8.07 -0.41 -23.38
CA LYS A 23 -7.07 0.34 -24.16
C LYS A 23 -6.91 1.79 -23.64
N PRO A 24 -5.67 2.27 -23.44
CA PRO A 24 -5.38 3.61 -22.97
C PRO A 24 -6.12 4.71 -23.71
N LEU A 25 -6.48 5.78 -22.98
CA LEU A 25 -6.83 7.06 -23.57
C LEU A 25 -5.65 8.02 -23.40
N PRO A 26 -5.14 8.64 -24.48
CA PRO A 26 -4.00 9.56 -24.39
C PRO A 26 -4.24 10.76 -23.47
N ILE A 27 -5.49 11.16 -23.27
CA ILE A 27 -5.88 12.30 -22.43
C ILE A 27 -6.02 11.96 -20.94
N LEU A 28 -5.95 10.68 -20.55
CA LEU A 28 -6.17 10.24 -19.16
C LEU A 28 -4.94 9.54 -18.59
N ASN A 29 -4.54 9.95 -17.38
CA ASN A 29 -3.46 9.31 -16.60
C ASN A 29 -3.99 8.20 -15.65
N THR A 30 -4.98 7.43 -16.10
CA THR A 30 -5.66 6.39 -15.31
C THR A 30 -5.55 5.01 -15.93
N ASN A 31 -4.62 4.79 -16.86
CA ASN A 31 -4.55 3.54 -17.62
C ASN A 31 -4.02 2.38 -16.77
N MET A 32 -4.74 1.24 -16.84
CA MET A 32 -4.35 -0.02 -16.18
C MET A 32 -3.71 -1.01 -17.14
N LEU A 33 -3.89 -0.78 -18.44
CA LEU A 33 -3.31 -1.55 -19.54
C LEU A 33 -2.37 -0.64 -20.37
N THR A 34 -1.48 -1.24 -21.14
CA THR A 34 -0.69 -0.60 -22.21
C THR A 34 -1.47 -0.63 -23.54
N ASP A 35 -0.95 0.03 -24.59
CA ASP A 35 -1.63 0.15 -25.89
C ASP A 35 -1.87 -1.20 -26.60
N ASP A 36 -0.98 -2.16 -26.35
CA ASP A 36 -1.04 -3.57 -26.78
C ASP A 36 -1.83 -4.46 -25.80
N SER A 37 -2.63 -3.85 -24.92
CA SER A 37 -3.51 -4.52 -23.94
C SER A 37 -2.80 -5.39 -22.89
N GLN A 38 -1.49 -5.20 -22.69
CA GLN A 38 -0.77 -5.84 -21.58
C GLN A 38 -1.05 -5.10 -20.27
N VAL A 39 -0.89 -5.79 -19.13
CA VAL A 39 -1.09 -5.17 -17.81
C VAL A 39 0.04 -4.18 -17.53
N ALA A 40 -0.31 -2.89 -17.40
CA ALA A 40 0.63 -1.81 -17.10
C ALA A 40 1.01 -1.79 -15.61
N PRO A 41 2.04 -1.03 -15.19
CA PRO A 41 2.46 -0.98 -13.79
C PRO A 41 1.33 -0.66 -12.79
N PRO A 42 0.39 0.28 -13.05
CA PRO A 42 -0.77 0.46 -12.18
C PRO A 42 -1.67 -0.77 -12.11
N GLY A 43 -1.89 -1.47 -13.23
CA GLY A 43 -2.66 -2.72 -13.28
C GLY A 43 -2.03 -3.83 -12.43
N LYS A 44 -0.71 -4.01 -12.54
CA LYS A 44 0.04 -4.96 -11.70
C LYS A 44 -0.10 -4.61 -10.23
N ALA A 45 0.10 -3.33 -9.89
CA ALA A 45 -0.06 -2.84 -8.53
C ALA A 45 -1.46 -3.06 -7.96
N PHE A 46 -2.51 -3.04 -8.79
CA PHE A 46 -3.85 -3.35 -8.30
C PHE A 46 -3.94 -4.78 -7.80
N GLY A 47 -3.37 -5.75 -8.52
CA GLY A 47 -3.29 -7.14 -8.08
C GLY A 47 -2.48 -7.31 -6.79
N GLU A 48 -1.30 -6.70 -6.74
CA GLU A 48 -0.36 -6.84 -5.61
C GLU A 48 -0.91 -6.30 -4.28
N ILE A 49 -1.74 -5.26 -4.32
CA ILE A 49 -2.29 -4.67 -3.09
C ILE A 49 -3.56 -5.34 -2.60
N GLN A 50 -4.22 -6.20 -3.40
CA GLN A 50 -5.46 -6.85 -2.96
C GLN A 50 -5.26 -7.65 -1.66
N PRO A 51 -4.21 -8.49 -1.54
CA PRO A 51 -3.96 -9.25 -0.32
C PRO A 51 -3.63 -8.37 0.88
N TRP A 52 -3.18 -7.13 0.68
CA TRP A 52 -2.91 -6.20 1.78
C TRP A 52 -4.21 -5.76 2.46
N LEU A 53 -5.31 -5.66 1.69
CA LEU A 53 -6.57 -5.05 2.09
C LEU A 53 -7.68 -6.08 2.33
N ILE A 54 -7.84 -7.06 1.44
CA ILE A 54 -8.93 -8.04 1.49
C ILE A 54 -8.71 -9.00 2.68
N GLY A 55 -9.79 -9.36 3.37
CA GLY A 55 -9.76 -10.24 4.52
C GLY A 55 -9.17 -9.59 5.78
N THR A 56 -8.98 -8.27 5.78
CA THR A 56 -8.50 -7.51 6.92
C THR A 56 -9.60 -6.64 7.53
N ARG A 57 -9.43 -6.27 8.80
CA ARG A 57 -10.19 -5.21 9.46
C ARG A 57 -9.39 -3.92 9.41
N ALA A 58 -9.95 -2.90 8.76
CA ALA A 58 -9.40 -1.56 8.78
C ALA A 58 -9.48 -0.94 10.18
N LYS A 59 -8.42 -0.23 10.57
CA LYS A 59 -8.33 0.56 11.81
C LYS A 59 -8.22 2.06 11.53
N GLY A 60 -8.43 2.47 10.27
CA GLY A 60 -8.26 3.83 9.81
C GLY A 60 -6.82 4.17 9.41
N CYS A 61 -6.63 5.43 9.06
CA CYS A 61 -5.33 6.01 8.78
C CYS A 61 -5.02 7.17 9.70
N THR A 62 -3.74 7.36 9.97
CA THR A 62 -3.22 8.52 10.67
C THR A 62 -2.27 9.28 9.75
N VAL A 63 -2.24 10.61 9.92
CA VAL A 63 -1.26 11.48 9.28
C VAL A 63 -0.49 12.16 10.40
N LYS A 64 0.79 11.84 10.55
CA LYS A 64 1.65 12.57 11.49
C LYS A 64 2.03 13.92 10.89
N ARG A 65 2.41 14.88 11.74
CA ARG A 65 2.81 16.26 11.36
C ARG A 65 3.90 16.33 10.28
N ASP A 66 4.60 15.23 9.99
CA ASP A 66 5.72 15.14 9.05
C ASP A 66 5.34 14.54 7.68
N ASP A 67 4.11 14.72 7.21
CA ASP A 67 3.58 14.17 5.94
C ASP A 67 3.55 12.64 5.86
N LEU A 68 3.66 11.93 6.99
CA LEU A 68 3.70 10.47 7.00
C LEU A 68 2.29 9.91 7.18
N TYR A 69 1.75 9.36 6.09
CA TYR A 69 0.50 8.61 6.10
C TYR A 69 0.76 7.18 6.56
N THR A 70 -0.05 6.69 7.49
CA THR A 70 0.00 5.29 7.96
C THR A 70 -1.41 4.77 8.12
N CYS A 71 -1.77 3.79 7.29
CA CYS A 71 -3.05 3.09 7.36
C CYS A 71 -2.84 1.70 7.96
N LEU A 72 -3.68 1.33 8.94
CA LEU A 72 -3.55 0.08 9.65
C LEU A 72 -4.68 -0.88 9.27
N PHE A 73 -4.29 -2.08 8.85
CA PHE A 73 -5.16 -3.20 8.53
C PHE A 73 -4.76 -4.40 9.38
N THR A 74 -5.71 -5.12 9.92
CA THR A 74 -5.45 -6.20 10.89
C THR A 74 -6.14 -7.48 10.51
N THR A 75 -5.48 -8.60 10.75
CA THR A 75 -6.11 -9.92 10.80
C THR A 75 -6.11 -10.42 12.25
N LYS A 76 -6.44 -11.70 12.48
CA LYS A 76 -6.25 -12.34 13.78
C LYS A 76 -4.77 -12.53 14.14
N ARG A 77 -3.86 -12.58 13.16
CA ARG A 77 -2.45 -12.96 13.37
C ARG A 77 -1.46 -11.83 13.12
N VAL A 78 -1.78 -10.92 12.20
CA VAL A 78 -0.84 -9.90 11.73
C VAL A 78 -1.48 -8.52 11.67
N GLU A 79 -0.62 -7.52 11.78
CA GLU A 79 -0.89 -6.13 11.45
C GLU A 79 -0.17 -5.77 10.15
N ARG A 80 -0.84 -5.02 9.29
CA ARG A 80 -0.32 -4.48 8.03
C ARG A 80 -0.41 -2.98 8.07
N ARG A 81 0.74 -2.32 8.09
CA ARG A 81 0.87 -0.87 8.00
C ARG A 81 1.21 -0.49 6.57
N VAL A 82 0.28 0.17 5.89
CA VAL A 82 0.56 0.76 4.58
C VAL A 82 1.00 2.21 4.78
N VAL A 83 2.23 2.51 4.38
CA VAL A 83 2.93 3.74 4.75
C VAL A 83 3.46 4.47 3.51
N TRP A 84 3.25 5.79 3.44
CA TRP A 84 3.86 6.66 2.43
C TRP A 84 4.03 8.08 2.95
N THR A 85 4.82 8.86 2.22
CA THR A 85 4.95 10.30 2.43
C THR A 85 4.09 11.06 1.44
N VAL A 86 3.45 12.14 1.88
CA VAL A 86 2.63 13.00 1.01
C VAL A 86 3.52 13.84 0.10
N SER A 87 4.57 14.47 0.66
CA SER A 87 5.51 15.32 -0.09
C SER A 87 6.50 14.57 -0.98
N GLY A 88 6.56 13.23 -0.89
CA GLY A 88 7.49 12.39 -1.66
C GLY A 88 8.94 12.39 -1.13
N LYS A 89 9.25 13.20 -0.11
CA LYS A 89 10.56 13.18 0.56
C LYS A 89 10.77 11.83 1.24
N ASN A 90 11.88 11.18 0.95
CA ASN A 90 12.20 9.89 1.56
C ASN A 90 12.36 10.01 3.08
N ARG A 91 11.76 9.09 3.83
CA ARG A 91 11.87 8.97 5.29
C ARG A 91 12.27 7.56 5.70
N ARG A 92 12.81 7.41 6.91
CA ARG A 92 13.12 6.11 7.50
C ARG A 92 12.25 5.88 8.73
N VAL A 93 11.29 4.96 8.62
CA VAL A 93 10.34 4.62 9.68
C VAL A 93 10.83 3.37 10.41
N LEU A 94 10.77 3.36 11.74
CA LEU A 94 11.07 2.16 12.51
C LEU A 94 9.97 1.12 12.24
N ALA A 95 10.36 -0.08 11.86
CA ALA A 95 9.39 -1.17 11.70
C ALA A 95 8.95 -1.69 13.07
N PRO A 96 7.68 -2.11 13.20
CA PRO A 96 7.21 -2.80 14.39
C PRO A 96 8.05 -4.05 14.70
N ALA A 97 8.11 -4.44 15.97
CA ALA A 97 8.80 -5.65 16.41
C ALA A 97 8.26 -6.88 15.66
N GLY A 98 9.14 -7.83 15.38
CA GLY A 98 8.79 -9.06 14.63
C GLY A 98 8.58 -8.86 13.12
N THR A 99 8.65 -7.64 12.59
CA THR A 99 8.68 -7.42 11.14
C THR A 99 9.88 -8.13 10.52
N THR A 100 9.63 -8.91 9.47
CA THR A 100 10.68 -9.60 8.69
C THR A 100 10.80 -9.07 7.28
N THR A 101 9.70 -8.59 6.69
CA THR A 101 9.65 -8.15 5.29
C THR A 101 8.87 -6.86 5.10
N VAL A 102 9.10 -6.22 3.95
CA VAL A 102 8.37 -5.06 3.45
C VAL A 102 7.98 -5.34 2.01
N SER A 103 6.71 -5.17 1.69
CA SER A 103 6.18 -5.37 0.34
C SER A 103 5.96 -4.03 -0.37
N SER A 104 6.27 -4.00 -1.66
CA SER A 104 6.04 -2.90 -2.58
C SER A 104 4.90 -3.24 -3.54
N PRO A 105 4.21 -2.23 -4.10
CA PRO A 105 3.10 -2.44 -5.02
C PRO A 105 3.55 -2.89 -6.41
N ASP A 106 4.85 -3.03 -6.66
CA ASP A 106 5.39 -3.66 -7.87
C ASP A 106 5.61 -5.17 -7.69
N GLY A 107 5.19 -5.74 -6.55
CA GLY A 107 5.36 -7.15 -6.19
C GLY A 107 6.69 -7.44 -5.48
N THR A 108 7.59 -6.45 -5.36
CA THR A 108 8.86 -6.67 -4.67
C THR A 108 8.63 -6.87 -3.18
N VAL A 109 9.16 -7.96 -2.64
CA VAL A 109 9.24 -8.19 -1.19
C VAL A 109 10.69 -8.13 -0.77
N ARG A 110 11.01 -7.30 0.22
CA ARG A 110 12.38 -7.12 0.71
C ARG A 110 12.48 -7.48 2.19
N PRO A 111 13.53 -8.20 2.62
CA PRO A 111 13.77 -8.42 4.03
C PRO A 111 14.07 -7.08 4.72
N ILE A 112 13.70 -6.97 5.99
CA ILE A 112 14.10 -5.81 6.78
C ILE A 112 15.58 -5.92 7.14
N GLY A 113 16.35 -4.86 6.88
CA GLY A 113 17.75 -4.79 7.27
C GLY A 113 17.96 -4.79 8.80
N SER A 114 19.20 -4.98 9.22
CA SER A 114 19.61 -4.99 10.64
C SER A 114 19.20 -3.72 11.41
N ALA A 115 19.18 -2.57 10.73
CA ALA A 115 18.76 -1.30 11.32
C ALA A 115 17.25 -1.21 11.64
N LYS A 116 16.44 -2.21 11.27
CA LYS A 116 14.99 -2.28 11.48
C LYS A 116 14.22 -1.04 11.02
N ARG A 117 14.76 -0.33 10.01
CA ARG A 117 14.16 0.87 9.44
C ARG A 117 13.78 0.65 7.99
N VAL A 118 12.58 1.11 7.63
CA VAL A 118 12.01 1.02 6.29
C VAL A 118 12.10 2.38 5.63
N LYS A 119 12.67 2.42 4.42
CA LYS A 119 12.65 3.62 3.58
C LYS A 119 11.25 3.76 2.97
N VAL A 120 10.60 4.87 3.25
CA VAL A 120 9.26 5.19 2.73
C VAL A 120 9.33 6.48 1.92
N GLY A 121 8.61 6.54 0.80
CA GLY A 121 8.62 7.67 -0.13
C GLY A 121 7.21 7.94 -0.66
N LEU A 122 7.09 8.45 -1.88
CA LEU A 122 5.79 8.74 -2.49
C LEU A 122 4.99 7.47 -2.79
N VAL A 123 5.69 6.38 -3.14
CA VAL A 123 5.11 5.06 -3.40
C VAL A 123 4.80 4.39 -2.05
N PRO A 124 3.56 3.96 -1.81
CA PRO A 124 3.21 3.23 -0.59
C PRO A 124 3.95 1.91 -0.50
N VAL A 125 4.38 1.55 0.71
CA VAL A 125 4.88 0.21 1.04
C VAL A 125 4.03 -0.39 2.16
N MET A 126 3.96 -1.71 2.21
CA MET A 126 3.27 -2.45 3.27
C MET A 126 4.31 -3.10 4.19
N ILE A 127 4.20 -2.82 5.48
CA ILE A 127 5.00 -3.40 6.54
C ILE A 127 4.11 -4.36 7.33
N GLU A 128 4.40 -5.65 7.27
CA GLU A 128 3.67 -6.69 8.02
C GLU A 128 4.43 -7.07 9.29
N SER A 129 3.71 -7.11 10.41
CA SER A 129 4.25 -7.55 11.69
C SER A 129 3.27 -8.49 12.39
N PRO A 130 3.73 -9.36 13.30
CA PRO A 130 2.83 -10.07 14.21
C PRO A 130 1.91 -9.09 14.92
N ARG A 131 0.67 -9.50 15.13
CA ARG A 131 -0.26 -8.73 15.94
C ARG A 131 0.01 -9.01 17.42
N THR A 132 0.39 -7.98 18.16
CA THR A 132 0.34 -8.02 19.62
C THR A 132 -1.11 -8.02 20.05
N ALA A 133 -1.48 -8.95 20.95
CA ALA A 133 -2.79 -8.94 21.56
C ALA A 133 -2.95 -7.63 22.35
N ASP A 134 -4.08 -6.96 22.14
CA ASP A 134 -4.53 -5.83 22.97
C ASP A 134 -5.07 -6.39 24.29
#